data_AF-A0A350QHZ9-F1
#
_entry.id   AF-A0A350QHZ9-F1
#
_cell.length_a   1.000
_cell.length_b   1.000
_cell.length_c   1.000
_cell.angle_alpha   90.00
_cell.angle_beta   90.00
_cell.angle_gamma   90.00
#
_symmetry.space_group_name_H-M   'P 1'
#
loop_
_entity.id
_entity.type
_entity.pdbx_description
1 polymer ?
#
loop_
_entity_poly.entity_id
_entity_poly.type
_entity_poly.pdbx_seq_one_letter_code
_entity_poly.pdbx_strand_id
1 'polypeptide(L)'
;MTNLSIAERKRIIEEIESAVADNSLSIGEAIRRIRTELYGMTQTRYAAFTRVSDKTLRDIEKGNTDPRLSVVSKLLAPGGFQLSARFFKRVI
;
A
#
# COMPACT_ATOMS: atom_id res chain seq x y z
N MET A 1 16.49 6.39 -0.09
CA MET A 1 15.61 6.59 -1.26
C MET A 1 16.27 5.86 -2.39
N THR A 2 15.57 4.88 -2.96
CA THR A 2 16.08 4.08 -4.07
C THR A 2 16.20 4.96 -5.31
N ASN A 3 17.29 4.79 -6.06
CA ASN A 3 17.51 5.51 -7.31
C ASN A 3 16.98 4.64 -8.46
N LEU A 4 15.65 4.62 -8.62
CA LEU A 4 14.97 3.84 -9.66
C LEU A 4 14.76 4.68 -10.91
N SER A 5 14.97 4.09 -12.08
CA SER A 5 14.50 4.65 -13.34
C SER A 5 12.97 4.66 -13.37
N ILE A 6 12.40 5.52 -14.23
CA ILE A 6 10.94 5.58 -14.45
C ILE A 6 10.40 4.21 -14.88
N ALA A 7 11.13 3.49 -15.74
CA ALA A 7 10.74 2.17 -16.21
C ALA A 7 10.72 1.12 -15.09
N GLU A 8 11.72 1.11 -14.21
CA GLU A 8 11.75 0.21 -13.05
C GLU A 8 10.62 0.50 -12.07
N ARG A 9 10.37 1.80 -11.80
CA ARG A 9 9.29 2.22 -10.92
C ARG A 9 7.93 1.76 -11.47
N LYS A 10 7.72 1.88 -12.78
CA LYS A 10 6.51 1.43 -13.44
C LYS A 10 6.32 -0.08 -13.33
N ARG A 11 7.38 -0.87 -13.58
CA ARG A 11 7.33 -2.33 -13.46
C ARG A 11 6.91 -2.79 -12.06
N ILE A 12 7.50 -2.21 -11.02
CA ILE A 12 7.15 -2.55 -9.63
C ILE A 12 5.67 -2.24 -9.35
N ILE A 13 5.16 -1.11 -9.84
CA ILE A 13 3.73 -0.77 -9.67
C ILE A 13 2.83 -1.76 -10.42
N GLU A 14 3.15 -2.10 -11.66
CA GLU A 14 2.41 -3.07 -12.48
C GLU A 14 2.37 -4.48 -11.83
N GLU A 15 3.48 -4.90 -11.22
CA GLU A 15 3.55 -6.16 -10.46
C GLU A 15 2.67 -6.14 -9.20
N ILE A 16 2.70 -5.04 -8.44
CA ILE A 16 1.86 -4.89 -7.24
C ILE A 16 0.39 -4.87 -7.64
N GLU A 17 0.03 -4.15 -8.70
CA GLU A 17 -1.34 -4.08 -9.21
C GLU A 17 -1.86 -5.47 -9.61
N SER A 18 -1.08 -6.21 -10.38
CA SER A 18 -1.44 -7.56 -10.84
C SER A 18 -1.63 -8.51 -9.66
N ALA A 19 -0.72 -8.48 -8.67
CA ALA A 19 -0.75 -9.34 -7.51
C ALA A 19 -1.86 -8.97 -6.49
N VAL A 20 -2.31 -7.71 -6.47
CA VAL A 20 -3.49 -7.33 -5.69
C VAL A 20 -4.77 -7.77 -6.42
N ALA A 21 -4.82 -7.64 -7.75
CA ALA A 21 -5.98 -8.00 -8.56
C ALA A 21 -6.27 -9.50 -8.56
N ASP A 22 -5.23 -10.34 -8.53
CA ASP A 22 -5.36 -11.80 -8.45
C ASP A 22 -5.54 -12.34 -7.02
N ASN A 23 -5.58 -11.45 -6.02
CA ASN A 23 -5.62 -11.76 -4.58
C ASN A 23 -4.41 -12.58 -4.07
N SER A 24 -3.28 -12.60 -4.78
CA SER A 24 -2.03 -13.22 -4.30
C SER A 24 -1.27 -12.34 -3.30
N LEU A 25 -1.58 -11.04 -3.24
CA LEU A 25 -0.97 -10.06 -2.36
C LEU A 25 -2.03 -9.35 -1.53
N SER A 26 -1.88 -9.39 -0.20
CA SER A 26 -2.72 -8.59 0.68
C SER A 26 -2.40 -7.10 0.57
N ILE A 27 -3.33 -6.24 0.99
CA ILE A 27 -3.11 -4.79 1.04
C ILE A 27 -1.93 -4.42 1.95
N GLY A 28 -1.74 -5.13 3.07
CA GLY A 28 -0.60 -4.91 3.97
C GLY A 28 0.73 -5.21 3.29
N GLU A 29 0.80 -6.29 2.52
CA GLU A 29 2.00 -6.65 1.74
C GLU A 29 2.25 -5.69 0.58
N ALA A 30 1.20 -5.22 -0.10
CA ALA A 30 1.31 -4.18 -1.12
C ALA A 30 1.93 -2.89 -0.54
N ILE A 31 1.45 -2.43 0.63
CA ILE A 31 2.01 -1.28 1.35
C ILE A 31 3.49 -1.51 1.68
N ARG A 32 3.83 -2.72 2.15
CA ARG A 32 5.22 -3.09 2.44
C ARG A 32 6.09 -3.02 1.19
N ARG A 33 5.66 -3.56 0.05
CA ARG A 33 6.39 -3.50 -1.23
C ARG A 33 6.59 -2.07 -1.69
N ILE A 34 5.55 -1.22 -1.64
CA ILE A 34 5.68 0.22 -1.93
C ILE A 34 6.77 0.84 -1.04
N ARG A 35 6.71 0.59 0.27
CA ARG A 35 7.68 1.15 1.21
C ARG A 35 9.12 0.70 0.92
N THR A 36 9.34 -0.59 0.66
CA THR A 36 10.70 -1.15 0.52
C THR A 36 11.24 -1.03 -0.89
N GLU A 37 10.46 -1.37 -1.91
CA GLU A 37 10.92 -1.44 -3.30
C GLU A 37 10.88 -0.06 -3.95
N LEU A 38 9.77 0.68 -3.84
CA LEU A 38 9.65 2.00 -4.47
C LEU A 38 10.40 3.10 -3.72
N TYR A 39 10.44 3.05 -2.39
CA TYR A 39 10.99 4.14 -1.58
C TYR A 39 12.24 3.77 -0.77
N GLY A 40 12.51 2.49 -0.54
CA GLY A 40 13.63 2.02 0.29
C GLY A 40 13.61 2.60 1.70
N MET A 41 12.42 2.71 2.31
CA MET A 41 12.25 3.33 3.64
C MET A 41 12.07 2.28 4.75
N THR A 42 12.57 2.62 5.93
CA THR A 42 12.19 1.93 7.17
C THR A 42 10.72 2.17 7.49
N GLN A 43 10.10 1.30 8.31
CA GLN A 43 8.71 1.49 8.77
C GLN A 43 8.54 2.87 9.41
N THR A 44 9.43 3.27 10.32
CA THR A 44 9.32 4.55 11.04
C THR A 44 9.40 5.75 10.10
N ARG A 45 10.28 5.71 9.10
CA ARG A 45 10.39 6.79 8.10
C ARG A 45 9.14 6.87 7.22
N TYR A 46 8.61 5.72 6.79
CA TYR A 46 7.42 5.67 5.94
C TYR A 46 6.15 6.08 6.69
N ALA A 47 6.04 5.68 7.96
CA ALA A 47 4.97 6.09 8.86
C ALA A 47 4.94 7.61 9.04
N ALA A 48 6.10 8.23 9.30
CA ALA A 48 6.22 9.68 9.37
C ALA A 48 5.87 10.36 8.02
N PHE A 49 6.36 9.81 6.91
CA PHE A 49 6.09 10.31 5.56
C PHE A 49 4.59 10.31 5.20
N THR A 50 3.87 9.26 5.59
CA THR A 50 2.42 9.11 5.33
C THR A 50 1.54 9.66 6.45
N ARG A 51 2.14 10.18 7.53
CA ARG A 51 1.45 10.70 8.74
C ARG A 51 0.55 9.64 9.39
N VAL A 52 1.07 8.43 9.51
CA VAL A 52 0.48 7.29 10.21
C VAL A 52 1.43 6.89 11.35
N SER A 53 0.93 6.33 12.45
CA SER A 53 1.81 5.87 13.53
C SER A 53 2.64 4.66 13.08
N ASP A 54 3.88 4.54 13.57
CA ASP A 54 4.75 3.39 13.26
C ASP A 54 4.10 2.06 13.68
N LYS A 55 3.45 2.04 14.85
CA LYS A 55 2.68 0.88 15.32
C LYS A 55 1.55 0.52 14.35
N THR A 56 0.76 1.49 13.93
CA THR A 56 -0.36 1.27 12.99
C THR A 56 0.15 0.72 11.66
N LEU A 57 1.21 1.29 11.08
CA LEU A 57 1.82 0.77 9.86
C LEU A 57 2.27 -0.69 10.04
N ARG A 58 2.97 -0.98 11.15
CA ARG A 58 3.48 -2.32 11.46
C ARG A 58 2.36 -3.35 11.61
N ASP A 59 1.27 -2.99 12.29
CA ASP A 59 0.13 -3.88 12.49
C ASP A 59 -0.61 -4.13 11.16
N ILE A 60 -0.71 -3.11 10.29
CA ILE A 60 -1.27 -3.24 8.93
C ILE A 60 -0.41 -4.14 8.03
N GLU A 61 0.90 -3.91 7.97
CA GLU A 61 1.82 -4.71 7.14
C GLU A 61 1.89 -6.18 7.57
N LYS A 62 1.54 -6.48 8.83
CA LYS A 62 1.46 -7.86 9.37
C LYS A 62 0.06 -8.49 9.23
N GLY A 63 -0.96 -7.73 8.84
CA GLY A 63 -2.34 -8.21 8.83
C GLY A 63 -2.96 -8.38 10.22
N ASN A 64 -2.44 -7.67 11.24
CA ASN A 64 -2.87 -7.82 12.64
C ASN A 64 -4.01 -6.86 13.03
N THR A 65 -4.59 -6.13 12.08
CA THR A 65 -5.61 -5.11 12.36
C THR A 65 -6.51 -4.90 11.15
N ASP A 66 -7.74 -4.45 11.41
CA ASP A 66 -8.68 -3.96 10.40
C ASP A 66 -8.58 -2.43 10.31
N PRO A 67 -7.70 -1.88 9.46
CA PRO A 67 -7.49 -0.44 9.40
C PRO A 67 -8.68 0.28 8.77
N ARG A 68 -8.91 1.52 9.20
CA ARG A 68 -9.82 2.43 8.50
C ARG A 68 -9.36 2.60 7.06
N LEU A 69 -10.30 2.63 6.11
CA LEU A 69 -10.02 2.88 4.69
C LEU A 69 -9.17 4.14 4.49
N SER A 70 -9.43 5.20 5.25
CA SER A 70 -8.66 6.46 5.18
C SER A 70 -7.19 6.31 5.56
N VAL A 71 -6.83 5.34 6.41
CA VAL A 71 -5.43 5.02 6.74
C VAL A 71 -4.80 4.24 5.60
N VAL A 72 -5.50 3.24 5.07
CA VAL A 72 -5.04 2.45 3.92
C VAL A 72 -4.79 3.35 2.70
N SER A 73 -5.72 4.26 2.39
CA SER A 73 -5.56 5.22 1.30
C SER A 73 -4.29 6.06 1.43
N LYS A 74 -3.95 6.54 2.64
CA LYS A 74 -2.72 7.31 2.88
C LYS A 74 -1.46 6.48 2.65
N LEU A 75 -1.48 5.21 3.05
CA LEU A 75 -0.34 4.30 2.92
C LEU A 75 -0.10 3.83 1.48
N LEU A 76 -1.17 3.77 0.67
CA LEU A 76 -1.14 3.38 -0.73
C LEU A 76 -0.84 4.55 -1.69
N ALA A 77 -1.19 5.78 -1.31
CA ALA A 77 -1.02 6.97 -2.15
C ALA A 77 0.42 7.16 -2.73
N PRO A 78 1.51 6.86 -2.01
CA PRO A 78 2.86 6.95 -2.59
C PRO A 78 3.12 5.99 -3.76
N GLY A 79 2.40 4.86 -3.83
CA GLY A 79 2.42 3.94 -4.96
C GLY A 79 1.56 4.39 -6.14
N GLY A 80 0.85 5.52 -6.04
CA GLY A 80 -0.11 5.98 -7.07
C GLY A 80 -1.48 5.32 -6.99
N PHE A 81 -1.73 4.48 -5.98
CA PHE A 81 -2.98 3.77 -5.82
C PHE A 81 -4.05 4.64 -5.15
N GLN A 82 -5.29 4.51 -5.62
CA GLN A 82 -6.46 5.14 -5.00
C GLN A 82 -7.46 4.06 -4.57
N LEU A 83 -7.82 4.07 -3.29
CA LEU A 83 -8.84 3.18 -2.76
C LEU A 83 -10.22 3.83 -2.88
N SER A 84 -11.20 3.07 -3.36
CA SER A 84 -12.61 3.46 -3.35
C SER A 84 -13.47 2.31 -2.85
N ALA A 85 -14.57 2.65 -2.18
CA ALA A 85 -15.60 1.70 -1.78
C ALA A 85 -16.90 2.10 -2.50
N ARG A 86 -17.59 1.13 -3.09
CA ARG A 86 -18.87 1.33 -3.78
C ARG A 86 -19.93 0.42 -3.17
N PHE A 87 -21.06 0.98 -2.76
CA PHE A 87 -22.22 0.20 -2.36
C PHE A 87 -22.93 -0.32 -3.61
N PHE A 88 -23.18 -1.63 -3.65
CA PHE A 88 -23.98 -2.26 -4.70
C PHE A 88 -25.34 -2.64 -4.11
N LYS A 89 -26.41 -2.05 -4.62
CA LYS A 89 -27.78 -2.45 -4.25
C LYS A 89 -28.09 -3.74 -4.98
N ARG A 90 -28.20 -4.86 -4.24
CA ARG A 90 -28.66 -6.12 -4.81
C ARG A 90 -30.17 -6.02 -5.00
N VAL A 91 -30.63 -6.09 -6.23
CA VAL A 91 -32.05 -6.33 -6.54
C VAL A 91 -32.18 -7.84 -6.61
N ILE A 92 -32.91 -8.41 -5.63
CA ILE A 92 -33.32 -9.82 -5.63
C ILE A 92 -34.68 -9.88 -6.28
#